data_AF-A0A7K6BEI8-F1
#
_entry.id   AF-A0A7K6BEI8-F1
#
_cell.length_a   1.000
_cell.length_b   1.000
_cell.length_c   1.000
_cell.angle_alpha   90.00
_cell.angle_beta   90.00
_cell.angle_gamma   90.00
#
_symmetry.space_group_name_H-M   'P 1'
#
loop_
_entity.id
_entity.type
_entity.pdbx_description
1 polymer ?
#
loop_
_entity_poly.entity_id
_entity_poly.type
_entity_poly.pdbx_seq_one_letter_code
_entity_poly.pdbx_strand_id
1 'polypeptide(L)'
;ACQYKLAVERYEWNKLQSVKSIVPMVHLSWNMARNIKVSDPKLFEMIKYCLLRTLKQCQTLREALIAAGKEIVWHGRAKDEPAHYCSICEVEVFDLLFVTSESNSRKTYIVHCQDCARKISTNLENFVVLEQYKMEDLMQVYDQFTL
;
A
#
# COMPACT_ATOMS: atom_id res chain seq x y z
N ALA A 1 5.27 -16.89 -14.92
CA ALA A 1 6.32 -16.15 -14.17
C ALA A 1 6.90 -14.88 -14.83
N CYS A 2 7.38 -14.91 -16.09
CA CYS A 2 8.26 -13.83 -16.63
C CYS A 2 7.66 -12.41 -16.59
N GLN A 3 6.40 -12.25 -16.97
CA GLN A 3 5.73 -10.94 -17.00
C GLN A 3 5.66 -10.26 -15.62
N TYR A 4 5.28 -11.01 -14.58
CA TYR A 4 5.18 -10.48 -13.22
C TYR A 4 6.54 -10.02 -12.70
N LYS A 5 7.60 -10.82 -12.93
CA LYS A 5 8.97 -10.49 -12.55
C LYS A 5 9.41 -9.15 -13.16
N LEU A 6 9.30 -8.99 -14.48
CA LEU A 6 9.71 -7.77 -15.18
C LEU A 6 8.88 -6.55 -14.73
N ALA A 7 7.59 -6.75 -14.43
CA ALA A 7 6.73 -5.68 -13.92
C ALA A 7 7.15 -5.21 -12.52
N VAL A 8 7.47 -6.14 -11.61
CA VAL A 8 7.99 -5.80 -10.27
C VAL A 8 9.37 -5.14 -10.36
N GLU A 9 10.28 -5.64 -11.19
CA GLU A 9 11.60 -5.03 -11.39
C GLU A 9 11.48 -3.60 -11.92
N ARG A 10 10.60 -3.37 -12.90
CA ARG A 10 10.32 -2.02 -13.39
C ARG A 10 9.71 -1.12 -12.31
N TYR A 11 8.78 -1.65 -11.51
CA TYR A 11 8.14 -0.91 -10.44
C TYR A 11 9.15 -0.44 -9.38
N GLU A 12 10.07 -1.30 -8.94
CA GLU A 12 11.12 -0.91 -8.00
C GLU A 12 12.13 0.06 -8.61
N TRP A 13 12.49 -0.13 -9.89
CA TRP A 13 13.35 0.80 -10.61
C TRP A 13 12.73 2.19 -10.72
N ASN A 14 11.44 2.25 -11.05
CA ASN A 14 10.68 3.50 -11.15
C ASN A 14 10.68 4.26 -9.82
N LYS A 15 10.53 3.57 -8.67
CA LYS A 15 10.65 4.21 -7.34
C LYS A 15 12.02 4.86 -7.15
N LEU A 16 13.10 4.18 -7.51
CA LEU A 16 14.45 4.71 -7.39
C LEU A 16 14.66 5.94 -8.28
N GLN A 17 14.06 5.95 -9.48
CA GLN A 17 14.16 7.06 -10.42
C GLN A 17 13.09 8.15 -10.19
N SER A 18 12.27 8.04 -9.15
CA SER A 18 11.14 8.95 -8.89
C SER A 18 10.19 9.10 -10.10
N VAL A 19 9.94 7.99 -10.80
CA VAL A 19 8.99 7.90 -11.91
C VAL A 19 7.73 7.19 -11.43
N LYS A 20 6.55 7.73 -11.74
CA LYS A 20 5.28 7.08 -11.43
C LYS A 20 5.14 5.72 -12.12
N SER A 21 4.86 4.70 -11.33
CA SER A 21 4.42 3.41 -11.88
C SER A 21 2.92 3.45 -12.15
N ILE A 22 2.53 3.49 -13.42
CA ILE A 22 1.11 3.51 -13.85
C ILE A 22 0.39 2.25 -13.36
N VAL A 23 1.09 1.12 -13.28
CA VAL A 23 0.55 -0.12 -12.71
C VAL A 23 0.89 -0.16 -11.21
N PRO A 24 -0.12 -0.13 -10.31
CA PRO A 24 0.09 -0.22 -8.86
C PRO A 24 0.37 -1.68 -8.48
N MET A 25 1.64 -2.08 -8.51
CA MET A 25 2.03 -3.49 -8.40
C MET A 25 1.66 -4.10 -7.05
N VAL A 26 1.63 -3.33 -5.97
CA VAL A 26 1.22 -3.87 -4.66
C VAL A 26 -0.28 -4.15 -4.67
N HIS A 27 -1.11 -3.16 -5.03
CA HIS A 27 -2.55 -3.33 -5.14
C HIS A 27 -2.94 -4.46 -6.10
N LEU A 28 -2.29 -4.53 -7.27
CA LEU A 28 -2.51 -5.61 -8.24
C LEU A 28 -2.17 -6.97 -7.64
N SER A 29 -1.05 -7.10 -6.92
CA SER A 29 -0.63 -8.38 -6.32
C SER A 29 -1.63 -8.87 -5.28
N TRP A 30 -2.16 -7.98 -4.44
CA TRP A 30 -3.22 -8.31 -3.49
C TRP A 30 -4.54 -8.71 -4.19
N ASN A 31 -4.90 -8.04 -5.29
CA ASN A 31 -6.06 -8.43 -6.08
C ASN A 31 -5.87 -9.78 -6.79
N MET A 32 -4.67 -10.09 -7.29
CA MET A 32 -4.35 -11.39 -7.87
C MET A 32 -4.52 -12.49 -6.81
N ALA A 33 -4.00 -12.27 -5.60
CA ALA A 33 -4.11 -13.21 -4.50
C ALA A 33 -5.55 -13.53 -4.10
N ARG A 34 -6.44 -12.53 -4.17
CA ARG A 34 -7.87 -12.69 -3.85
C ARG A 34 -8.65 -13.45 -4.93
N ASN A 35 -8.31 -13.25 -6.20
CA ASN A 35 -9.21 -13.58 -7.31
C ASN A 35 -8.67 -14.66 -8.25
N ILE A 36 -7.38 -15.00 -8.18
CA ILE A 36 -6.74 -15.88 -9.15
C ILE A 36 -6.09 -17.07 -8.44
N LYS A 37 -6.47 -18.28 -8.86
CA LYS A 37 -5.73 -19.51 -8.52
C LYS A 37 -4.51 -19.61 -9.41
N VAL A 38 -3.32 -19.53 -8.84
CA VAL A 38 -2.06 -19.57 -9.57
C VAL A 38 -1.49 -20.97 -9.48
N SER A 39 -1.35 -21.65 -10.63
CA SER A 39 -0.80 -23.01 -10.71
C SER A 39 0.71 -23.06 -11.03
N ASP A 40 1.29 -21.96 -11.54
CA ASP A 40 2.73 -21.84 -11.82
C ASP A 40 3.49 -21.57 -10.51
N PRO A 41 4.29 -22.52 -9.99
CA PRO A 41 4.93 -22.40 -8.67
C PRO A 41 5.81 -21.15 -8.57
N LYS A 42 6.51 -20.80 -9.65
CA LYS A 42 7.40 -19.64 -9.68
C LYS A 42 6.63 -18.32 -9.62
N LEU A 43 5.48 -18.22 -10.30
CA LEU A 43 4.62 -17.05 -10.19
C LEU A 43 3.98 -16.96 -8.80
N PHE A 44 3.54 -18.10 -8.26
CA PHE A 44 3.00 -18.20 -6.91
C PHE A 44 4.01 -17.67 -5.88
N GLU A 45 5.26 -18.15 -5.90
CA GLU A 45 6.32 -17.71 -5.00
C GLU A 45 6.58 -16.19 -5.10
N MET A 46 6.63 -15.65 -6.31
CA MET A 46 6.86 -14.21 -6.52
C MET A 46 5.73 -13.35 -5.94
N ILE A 47 4.46 -13.73 -6.18
CA ILE A 47 3.31 -13.02 -5.63
C ILE A 47 3.29 -13.17 -4.12
N LYS A 48 3.41 -14.40 -3.60
CA LYS A 48 3.42 -14.70 -2.16
C LYS A 48 4.51 -13.92 -1.43
N TYR A 49 5.68 -13.78 -2.03
CA TYR A 49 6.77 -12.96 -1.48
C TYR A 49 6.42 -11.46 -1.48
N CYS A 50 5.80 -10.94 -2.54
CA CYS A 50 5.32 -9.55 -2.58
C CYS A 50 4.29 -9.28 -1.46
N LEU A 51 3.31 -10.19 -1.28
CA LEU A 51 2.32 -10.11 -0.21
C LEU A 51 2.98 -10.12 1.17
N LEU A 52 3.92 -11.04 1.42
CA LEU A 52 4.63 -11.13 2.70
C LEU A 52 5.36 -9.83 3.03
N ARG A 53 6.12 -9.27 2.07
CA ARG A 53 6.85 -8.01 2.29
C ARG A 53 5.90 -6.86 2.60
N THR A 54 4.82 -6.74 1.85
CA THR A 54 3.88 -5.62 1.97
C THR A 54 3.02 -5.74 3.22
N LEU A 55 2.58 -6.95 3.58
CA LEU A 55 1.92 -7.23 4.86
C LEU A 55 2.80 -6.83 6.05
N LYS A 56 4.07 -7.26 6.05
CA LYS A 56 5.04 -6.88 7.09
C LYS A 56 5.25 -5.37 7.15
N GLN A 57 5.33 -4.69 6.01
CA GLN A 57 5.46 -3.24 5.96
C GLN A 57 4.25 -2.53 6.57
N CYS A 58 3.02 -2.95 6.22
CA CYS A 58 1.79 -2.41 6.78
C CYS A 58 1.72 -2.65 8.30
N GLN A 59 2.02 -3.86 8.76
CA GLN A 59 2.04 -4.21 10.19
C GLN A 59 3.04 -3.34 10.97
N THR A 60 4.30 -3.31 10.55
CA THR A 60 5.34 -2.52 11.22
C THR A 60 4.99 -1.03 11.24
N LEU A 61 4.46 -0.49 10.13
CA LEU A 61 4.07 0.91 10.07
C LEU A 61 2.89 1.20 11.02
N ARG A 62 1.86 0.36 11.00
CA ARG A 62 0.70 0.48 11.87
C ARG A 62 1.10 0.47 13.35
N GLU A 63 1.94 -0.49 13.74
CA GLU A 63 2.47 -0.58 15.11
C GLU A 63 3.29 0.66 15.50
N ALA A 64 4.16 1.14 14.61
CA ALA A 64 4.94 2.35 14.84
C ALA A 64 4.08 3.61 15.01
N LEU A 65 2.96 3.71 14.27
CA LEU A 65 2.01 4.80 14.40
C LEU A 65 1.24 4.73 15.73
N ILE A 66 0.78 3.55 16.11
CA ILE A 66 0.11 3.33 17.40
C ILE A 66 1.07 3.63 18.57
N ALA A 67 2.31 3.17 18.49
CA ALA A 67 3.34 3.46 19.50
C ALA A 67 3.67 4.95 19.62
N ALA A 68 3.55 5.70 18.52
CA ALA A 68 3.68 7.15 18.50
C ALA A 68 2.40 7.89 18.93
N GLY A 69 1.34 7.19 19.34
CA GLY A 69 0.05 7.77 19.71
C GLY A 69 -0.71 8.40 18.55
N LYS A 70 -0.36 8.04 17.30
CA LYS A 70 -1.02 8.59 16.12
C LYS A 70 -2.32 7.86 15.84
N GLU A 71 -3.40 8.62 15.74
CA GLU A 71 -4.70 8.06 15.38
C GLU A 71 -4.70 7.51 13.95
N ILE A 72 -5.19 6.27 13.83
CA ILE A 72 -5.43 5.59 12.56
C ILE A 72 -6.95 5.46 12.41
N VAL A 73 -7.49 6.15 11.41
CA VAL A 73 -8.93 6.19 11.15
C VAL A 73 -9.28 5.14 10.12
N TRP A 74 -10.24 4.29 10.45
CA TRP A 74 -10.79 3.35 9.49
C TRP A 74 -11.49 4.10 8.35
N HIS A 75 -11.01 3.90 7.12
CA HIS A 75 -11.58 4.49 5.91
C HIS A 75 -12.24 3.44 5.02
N GLY A 76 -11.65 2.25 4.97
CA GLY A 76 -12.07 1.21 4.02
C GLY A 76 -11.75 1.57 2.57
N ARG A 77 -12.34 0.82 1.63
CA ARG A 77 -12.34 1.15 0.21
C ARG A 77 -13.71 0.98 -0.41
N ALA A 78 -14.05 1.86 -1.34
CA ALA A 78 -15.20 1.67 -2.21
C ALA A 78 -14.90 0.59 -3.27
N LYS A 79 -15.97 -0.01 -3.80
CA LYS A 79 -15.86 -0.88 -4.97
C LYS A 79 -15.33 -0.05 -6.15
N ASP A 80 -14.34 -0.59 -6.85
CA ASP A 80 -13.68 0.06 -7.99
C ASP A 80 -12.86 1.34 -7.67
N GLU A 81 -12.55 1.56 -6.39
CA GLU A 81 -11.64 2.64 -5.99
C GLU A 81 -10.22 2.42 -6.55
N PRO A 82 -9.62 3.42 -7.22
CA PRO A 82 -8.28 3.29 -7.76
C PRO A 82 -7.22 3.19 -6.65
N ALA A 83 -6.05 2.66 -7.00
CA ALA A 83 -4.89 2.73 -6.11
C ALA A 83 -4.43 4.18 -5.93
N HIS A 84 -4.00 4.50 -4.71
CA HIS A 84 -3.54 5.84 -4.37
C HIS A 84 -2.04 5.98 -4.57
N TYR A 85 -1.64 7.21 -4.88
CA TYR A 85 -0.24 7.58 -5.08
C TYR A 85 0.08 8.82 -4.26
N CYS A 86 1.31 8.92 -3.79
CA CYS A 86 1.80 10.09 -3.11
C CYS A 86 1.77 11.28 -4.07
N SER A 87 1.14 12.38 -3.66
CA SER A 87 1.06 13.63 -4.43
C SER A 87 2.41 14.30 -4.70
N ILE A 88 3.48 13.88 -4.01
CA ILE A 88 4.81 14.50 -4.08
C ILE A 88 5.80 13.66 -4.89
N CYS A 89 5.95 12.38 -4.55
CA CYS A 89 6.93 11.50 -5.19
C CYS A 89 6.31 10.44 -6.10
N GLU A 90 4.99 10.45 -6.27
CA GLU A 90 4.23 9.54 -7.14
C GLU A 90 4.41 8.05 -6.86
N VAL A 91 4.94 7.69 -5.69
CA VAL A 91 4.99 6.29 -5.23
C VAL A 91 3.58 5.81 -4.89
N GLU A 92 3.29 4.56 -5.22
CA GLU A 92 2.07 3.89 -4.76
C GLU A 92 2.02 3.88 -3.21
N VAL A 93 0.89 4.29 -2.65
CA VAL A 93 0.63 4.25 -1.21
C VAL A 93 -0.45 3.20 -0.97
N PHE A 94 -0.05 2.09 -0.38
CA PHE A 94 -0.92 0.96 -0.12
C PHE A 94 -1.34 0.94 1.36
N ASP A 95 -2.64 0.70 1.57
CA ASP A 95 -3.30 0.51 2.87
C ASP A 95 -3.35 1.73 3.81
N LEU A 96 -2.20 2.24 4.25
CA LEU A 96 -2.09 3.36 5.20
C LEU A 96 -1.82 4.68 4.46
N LEU A 97 -2.87 5.47 4.27
CA LEU A 97 -2.81 6.74 3.55
C LEU A 97 -2.56 7.90 4.51
N PHE A 98 -1.55 8.72 4.24
CA PHE A 98 -1.32 9.96 5.00
C PHE A 98 -2.01 11.11 4.28
N VAL A 99 -3.09 11.63 4.85
CA VAL A 99 -3.81 12.79 4.30
C VAL A 99 -3.66 13.98 5.23
N THR A 100 -3.56 15.20 4.70
CA THR A 100 -3.53 16.39 5.55
C THR A 100 -4.90 16.62 6.20
N SER A 101 -4.95 17.13 7.43
CA SER A 101 -6.20 17.40 8.14
C SER A 101 -7.13 18.35 7.36
N GLU A 102 -6.55 19.29 6.60
CA GLU A 102 -7.29 20.16 5.69
C GLU A 102 -7.94 19.37 4.53
N SER A 103 -7.19 18.50 3.86
CA SER A 103 -7.74 17.71 2.75
C SER A 103 -8.78 16.69 3.20
N ASN A 104 -8.64 16.16 4.42
CA ASN A 104 -9.62 15.29 5.04
C ASN A 104 -10.94 16.03 5.34
N SER A 105 -10.87 17.22 5.93
CA SER A 105 -12.08 18.03 6.24
C SER A 105 -12.82 18.50 4.98
N ARG A 106 -12.09 18.81 3.91
CA ARG A 106 -12.65 19.17 2.60
C ARG A 106 -13.01 17.97 1.71
N LYS A 107 -12.78 16.73 2.16
CA LYS A 107 -12.98 15.49 1.40
C LYS A 107 -12.27 15.47 0.04
N THR A 108 -11.14 16.17 -0.09
CA THR A 108 -10.29 16.13 -1.29
C THR A 108 -9.21 15.05 -1.20
N TYR A 109 -8.93 14.54 0.01
CA TYR A 109 -8.07 13.38 0.29
C TYR A 109 -6.74 13.39 -0.49
N ILE A 110 -5.94 14.44 -0.31
CA ILE A 110 -4.61 14.50 -0.92
C ILE A 110 -3.71 13.51 -0.19
N VAL A 111 -3.36 12.42 -0.87
CA VAL A 111 -2.57 11.33 -0.31
C VAL A 111 -1.07 11.64 -0.35
N HIS A 112 -0.38 11.28 0.72
CA HIS A 112 1.07 11.29 0.85
C HIS A 112 1.56 9.91 1.29
N CYS A 113 2.78 9.55 0.90
CA CYS A 113 3.48 8.45 1.56
C CYS A 113 4.04 8.91 2.91
N GLN A 114 4.40 7.96 3.77
CA GLN A 114 4.99 8.24 5.08
C GLN A 114 6.19 9.19 5.01
N ASP A 115 7.13 8.95 4.09
CA ASP A 115 8.37 9.73 4.00
C ASP A 115 8.10 11.19 3.67
N CYS A 116 7.22 11.43 2.68
CA CYS A 116 6.82 12.78 2.30
C CYS A 116 6.01 13.46 3.40
N ALA A 117 5.11 12.74 4.07
CA ALA A 117 4.35 13.28 5.20
C ALA A 117 5.28 13.70 6.35
N ARG A 118 6.29 12.88 6.68
CA ARG A 118 7.28 13.19 7.73
C ARG A 118 8.22 14.33 7.34
N LYS A 119 8.55 14.50 6.06
CA LYS A 119 9.30 15.67 5.58
C LYS A 119 8.53 16.98 5.76
N ILE A 120 7.19 16.95 5.67
CA ILE A 120 6.33 18.11 5.88
C ILE A 120 6.10 18.35 7.38
N SER A 121 5.81 17.28 8.12
CA SER A 121 5.55 17.33 9.56
C SER A 121 6.17 16.11 10.21
N THR A 122 7.31 16.30 10.88
CA THR A 122 8.11 15.22 11.50
C THR A 122 7.28 14.32 12.41
N ASN A 123 6.40 14.93 13.21
CA ASN A 123 5.50 14.26 14.16
C ASN A 123 4.13 13.93 13.58
N LEU A 124 3.89 14.23 12.30
CA LEU A 124 2.62 14.02 11.60
C LEU A 124 1.43 14.76 12.24
N GLU A 125 1.65 15.86 12.96
CA GLU A 125 0.58 16.60 13.66
C GLU A 125 -0.54 17.06 12.72
N ASN A 126 -0.16 17.52 11.53
CA ASN A 126 -1.10 18.01 10.51
C ASN A 126 -1.66 16.92 9.58
N PHE A 127 -1.43 15.65 9.91
CA PHE A 127 -1.85 14.51 9.12
C PHE A 127 -2.86 13.65 9.85
N VAL A 128 -3.76 13.02 9.11
CA VAL A 128 -4.61 11.91 9.55
C VAL A 128 -4.16 10.69 8.77
N VAL A 129 -4.07 9.53 9.43
CA VAL A 129 -3.77 8.27 8.76
C VAL A 129 -5.08 7.54 8.51
N LEU A 130 -5.35 7.20 7.26
CA LEU A 130 -6.52 6.43 6.84
C LEU A 130 -6.10 4.97 6.56
N GLU A 131 -6.77 4.02 7.19
CA GLU A 131 -6.58 2.58 6.97
C GLU A 131 -7.64 2.04 6.01
N GLN A 132 -7.20 1.38 4.95
CA GLN A 132 -8.08 0.94 3.86
C GLN A 132 -8.46 -0.54 3.94
N TYR A 133 -7.60 -1.38 4.50
CA TYR A 133 -7.87 -2.79 4.70
C TYR A 133 -7.67 -3.14 6.17
N LYS A 134 -8.52 -4.01 6.71
CA LYS A 134 -8.27 -4.53 8.04
C LYS A 134 -7.08 -5.47 7.98
N MET A 135 -6.25 -5.43 9.02
CA MET A 135 -5.07 -6.28 9.07
C MET A 135 -5.45 -7.77 9.01
N GLU A 136 -6.56 -8.13 9.64
CA GLU A 136 -7.11 -9.48 9.63
C GLU A 136 -7.49 -9.94 8.21
N ASP A 137 -8.06 -9.05 7.39
CA ASP A 137 -8.42 -9.34 6.00
C ASP A 137 -7.17 -9.59 5.16
N LEU A 138 -6.11 -8.80 5.36
CA LEU A 138 -4.83 -8.98 4.65
C LEU A 138 -4.16 -10.30 5.07
N MET A 139 -4.17 -10.62 6.36
CA MET A 139 -3.64 -11.90 6.86
C MET A 139 -4.41 -13.09 6.27
N GLN A 140 -5.74 -13.03 6.26
CA GLN A 140 -6.58 -14.08 5.70
C GLN A 140 -6.31 -14.30 4.20
N VAL A 141 -6.22 -13.23 3.42
CA VAL A 141 -5.89 -13.32 1.98
C VAL A 141 -4.50 -13.89 1.78
N TYR A 142 -3.53 -13.47 2.60
CA TYR A 142 -2.20 -14.05 2.56
C TYR A 142 -2.27 -15.55 2.82
N ASP A 143 -2.89 -16.00 3.91
CA ASP A 143 -2.94 -17.43 4.30
C ASP A 143 -3.65 -18.29 3.27
N GLN A 144 -4.76 -17.81 2.71
CA GLN A 144 -5.55 -18.52 1.70
C GLN A 144 -4.89 -18.57 0.32
N PHE A 145 -3.92 -17.69 0.03
CA PHE A 145 -3.19 -17.74 -1.21
C PHE A 145 -2.19 -18.89 -1.18
N THR A 146 -2.61 -20.06 -1.67
CA THR A 146 -1.81 -21.28 -1.80
C THR A 146 -1.70 -21.71 -3.26
N LEU A 147 -0.71 -22.57 -3.56
CA LEU A 147 -0.55 -23.22 -4.86
C LEU A 147 -1.69 -24.22 -5.12
#